data_AF-R0M3F2-F1
#
_entry.id   AF-R0M3F2-F1
#
_cell.length_a   1.000
_cell.length_b   1.000
_cell.length_c   1.000
_cell.angle_alpha   90.00
_cell.angle_beta   90.00
_cell.angle_gamma   90.00
#
_symmetry.space_group_name_H-M   'P 1'
#
loop_
_entity.id
_entity.type
_entity.pdbx_description
1 polymer ?
#
loop_
_entity_poly.entity_id
_entity_poly.type
_entity_poly.pdbx_seq_one_letter_code
_entity_poly.pdbx_strand_id
1 'polypeptide(L)'
;MNFIKEMFPDLDDVIIKRLLDSTNNNVDLVVTKILDGTYKGIYFNIKDINCNKIKKPICKQPIFKKELYFPELIEDFSSIKEEIDIEKNRKEIKRLNNKILEFKSNSNYKLRQASEYYSEVISEIKRDIDKLNRECTLSILKKTLKEPGALDLHGLYTKDALRFIDDYLRIYEPKVLKLITGSEESSLSLRPSLIKFFKEKKYTVQDEGPCLVVRKE
;
A
#
# COMPACT_ATOMS: atom_id res chain seq x y z
N MET A 1 19.42 -43.07 4.08
CA MET A 1 18.83 -43.12 2.72
C MET A 1 17.71 -42.09 2.71
N ASN A 2 17.72 -41.14 1.77
CA ASN A 2 16.80 -40.00 1.77
C ASN A 2 15.59 -40.31 0.88
N PHE A 3 14.38 -40.28 1.42
CA PHE A 3 13.12 -40.60 0.72
C PHE A 3 12.98 -39.84 -0.62
N ILE A 4 13.44 -38.59 -0.68
CA ILE A 4 13.40 -37.78 -1.91
C ILE A 4 14.31 -38.34 -3.01
N LYS A 5 15.46 -38.94 -2.65
CA LYS A 5 16.40 -39.55 -3.59
C LYS A 5 15.88 -40.88 -4.14
N GLU A 6 15.05 -41.58 -3.37
CA GLU A 6 14.34 -42.78 -3.84
C GLU A 6 13.22 -42.41 -4.82
N MET A 7 12.46 -41.34 -4.55
CA MET A 7 11.41 -40.86 -5.45
C MET A 7 11.95 -40.22 -6.73
N PHE A 8 13.10 -39.53 -6.65
CA PHE A 8 13.71 -38.81 -7.76
C PHE A 8 15.20 -39.20 -7.89
N PRO A 9 15.50 -40.38 -8.45
CA PRO A 9 16.87 -40.89 -8.53
C PRO A 9 17.80 -40.00 -9.36
N ASP A 10 17.25 -39.30 -10.34
CA ASP A 10 17.99 -38.43 -11.28
C ASP A 10 18.40 -37.08 -10.68
N LEU A 11 17.90 -36.72 -9.49
CA LEU A 11 18.25 -35.46 -8.83
C LEU A 11 19.56 -35.58 -8.05
N ASP A 12 20.47 -34.65 -8.27
CA ASP A 12 21.74 -34.56 -7.53
C ASP A 12 21.49 -34.39 -6.02
N ASP A 13 22.22 -35.14 -5.19
CA ASP A 13 22.15 -35.08 -3.73
C ASP A 13 22.41 -33.67 -3.20
N VAL A 14 23.22 -32.86 -3.90
CA VAL A 14 23.48 -31.46 -3.58
C VAL A 14 22.21 -30.61 -3.73
N ILE A 15 21.41 -30.88 -4.77
CA ILE A 15 20.14 -30.19 -5.01
C ILE A 15 19.12 -30.60 -3.96
N ILE A 16 19.03 -31.89 -3.64
CA ILE A 16 18.10 -32.42 -2.64
C ILE A 16 18.39 -31.81 -1.26
N LYS A 17 19.66 -31.79 -0.85
CA LYS A 17 20.06 -31.20 0.44
C LYS A 17 19.73 -29.70 0.49
N ARG A 18 20.02 -28.96 -0.58
CA ARG A 18 19.69 -27.54 -0.68
C ARG A 18 18.19 -27.29 -0.59
N LEU A 19 17.38 -28.11 -1.25
CA LEU A 19 15.93 -27.96 -1.21
C LEU A 19 15.40 -28.15 0.21
N LEU A 20 15.87 -29.20 0.89
CA LEU A 20 15.54 -29.45 2.30
C LEU A 20 15.97 -28.30 3.22
N ASP A 21 17.19 -27.78 3.07
CA ASP A 21 17.67 -26.63 3.84
C ASP A 21 16.80 -25.38 3.57
N SER A 22 16.37 -25.17 2.31
CA SER A 22 15.55 -24.02 1.92
C SER A 22 14.09 -24.10 2.35
N THR A 23 13.59 -25.30 2.66
CA THR A 23 12.20 -25.55 3.08
C THR A 23 12.08 -25.94 4.54
N ASN A 24 13.12 -25.72 5.36
CA ASN A 24 13.19 -26.13 6.76
C ASN A 24 12.85 -27.63 6.94
N ASN A 25 13.42 -28.49 6.09
CA ASN A 25 13.20 -29.94 6.04
C ASN A 25 11.74 -30.37 5.78
N ASN A 26 10.88 -29.49 5.26
CA ASN A 26 9.54 -29.87 4.84
C ASN A 26 9.59 -30.61 3.49
N VAL A 27 9.38 -31.93 3.53
CA VAL A 27 9.47 -32.84 2.39
C VAL A 27 8.38 -32.57 1.34
N ASP A 28 7.15 -32.29 1.76
CA ASP A 28 6.03 -32.05 0.84
C ASP A 28 6.30 -30.83 -0.05
N LEU A 29 6.84 -29.76 0.52
CA LEU A 29 7.25 -28.57 -0.24
C LEU A 29 8.41 -28.85 -1.20
N VAL A 30 9.32 -29.76 -0.85
CA VAL A 30 10.41 -30.16 -1.75
C VAL A 30 9.85 -30.95 -2.92
N VAL A 31 8.96 -31.92 -2.68
CA VAL A 31 8.33 -32.72 -3.73
C VAL A 31 7.55 -31.83 -4.68
N THR A 32 6.74 -30.89 -4.18
CA THR A 32 6.00 -29.93 -5.01
C THR A 32 6.93 -29.10 -5.89
N LYS A 33 8.03 -28.55 -5.35
CA LYS A 33 9.01 -27.78 -6.14
C LYS A 33 9.71 -28.60 -7.23
N ILE A 34 9.90 -29.91 -6.99
CA ILE A 34 10.50 -30.82 -7.97
C ILE A 34 9.51 -31.10 -9.10
N LEU A 35 8.26 -31.44 -8.76
CA LEU A 35 7.18 -31.69 -9.72
C LEU A 35 6.86 -30.47 -10.58
N ASP A 36 6.87 -29.28 -9.97
CA ASP A 36 6.63 -28.02 -10.67
C ASP A 36 7.83 -27.55 -11.52
N GLY A 37 8.96 -28.26 -11.48
CA GLY A 37 10.17 -27.91 -12.22
C GLY A 37 10.88 -26.62 -11.74
N THR A 38 10.43 -26.04 -10.63
CA THR A 38 10.92 -24.75 -10.11
C THR A 38 12.16 -24.87 -9.22
N TYR A 39 12.69 -26.09 -9.04
CA TYR A 39 13.82 -26.39 -8.16
C TYR A 39 15.20 -25.89 -8.65
N LYS A 40 15.32 -25.49 -9.93
CA LYS A 40 16.59 -25.05 -10.56
C LYS A 40 16.93 -23.56 -10.36
N GLY A 41 16.42 -22.92 -9.30
CA GLY A 41 16.48 -21.46 -9.07
C GLY A 41 17.75 -20.71 -9.52
N ILE A 42 17.58 -19.43 -9.87
CA ILE A 42 18.62 -18.54 -10.45
C ILE A 42 19.87 -18.47 -9.56
N TYR A 43 21.03 -18.78 -10.15
CA TYR A 43 22.32 -18.77 -9.45
C TYR A 43 22.95 -17.36 -9.46
N PHE A 44 23.18 -16.78 -8.28
CA PHE A 44 24.20 -15.75 -8.08
C PHE A 44 25.34 -16.34 -7.26
N ASN A 45 26.55 -16.37 -7.83
CA ASN A 45 27.73 -16.89 -7.16
C ASN A 45 28.29 -15.78 -6.24
N ILE A 46 27.97 -15.84 -4.94
CA ILE A 46 28.37 -14.86 -3.91
C ILE A 46 29.85 -15.05 -3.51
N LYS A 47 30.76 -15.23 -4.48
CA LYS A 47 32.20 -15.33 -4.22
C LYS A 47 32.99 -14.10 -4.64
N ASP A 48 32.37 -13.13 -5.33
CA ASP A 48 33.04 -11.89 -5.77
C ASP A 48 32.70 -10.66 -4.92
N ILE A 49 31.89 -10.80 -3.87
CA ILE A 49 31.60 -9.67 -2.96
C ILE A 49 32.64 -9.69 -1.83
N ASN A 50 33.68 -8.86 -1.98
CA ASN A 50 34.66 -8.60 -0.94
C ASN A 50 33.99 -7.83 0.22
N CYS A 51 33.48 -8.56 1.22
CA CYS A 51 32.66 -8.05 2.34
C CYS A 51 33.37 -7.11 3.33
N ASN A 52 34.61 -6.71 3.09
CA ASN A 52 35.40 -5.95 4.07
C ASN A 52 35.20 -4.42 4.06
N LYS A 53 34.18 -3.90 3.37
CA LYS A 53 33.82 -2.46 3.44
C LYS A 53 32.31 -2.17 3.56
N ILE A 54 31.49 -3.14 3.95
CA ILE A 54 30.10 -2.85 4.30
C ILE A 54 30.07 -2.51 5.79
N LYS A 55 30.16 -1.21 6.11
CA LYS A 55 29.62 -0.71 7.38
C LYS A 55 28.15 -1.15 7.37
N LYS A 56 27.81 -2.11 8.24
CA LYS A 56 26.44 -2.59 8.40
C LYS A 56 25.51 -1.38 8.41
N PRO A 57 24.47 -1.31 7.56
CA PRO A 57 23.37 -0.42 7.88
C PRO A 57 22.89 -0.90 9.25
N ILE A 58 22.92 0.01 10.22
CA ILE A 58 22.33 -0.20 11.53
C ILE A 58 20.87 -0.55 11.21
N CYS A 59 20.52 -1.83 11.34
CA CYS A 59 19.13 -2.27 11.37
C CYS A 59 18.50 -1.59 12.58
N LYS A 60 17.97 -0.39 12.36
CA LYS A 60 17.00 0.21 13.27
C LYS A 60 15.83 -0.78 13.32
N GLN A 61 15.43 -1.11 14.55
CA GLN A 61 14.37 -2.05 14.86
C GLN A 61 13.10 -1.85 14.00
N PRO A 62 12.28 -2.89 13.77
CA PRO A 62 11.08 -2.77 12.96
C PRO A 62 10.21 -1.64 13.51
N ILE A 63 10.04 -0.59 12.70
CA ILE A 63 9.12 0.50 12.99
C ILE A 63 7.76 -0.16 13.25
N PHE A 64 7.17 0.14 14.41
CA PHE A 64 5.96 -0.50 14.92
C PHE A 64 4.86 -0.53 13.85
N LYS A 65 4.57 -1.73 13.34
CA LYS A 65 3.64 -2.02 12.23
C LYS A 65 2.18 -1.59 12.49
N LYS A 66 1.82 -1.29 13.74
CA LYS A 66 0.45 -0.96 14.16
C LYS A 66 0.02 0.50 13.90
N GLU A 67 0.91 1.36 13.43
CA GLU A 67 0.62 2.79 13.26
C GLU A 67 0.43 3.25 11.81
N LEU A 68 0.68 2.39 10.82
CA LEU A 68 0.52 2.78 9.42
C LEU A 68 -0.96 2.91 9.08
N TYR A 69 -1.30 3.91 8.29
CA TYR A 69 -2.67 4.13 7.85
C TYR A 69 -3.04 3.24 6.65
N PHE A 70 -2.06 2.91 5.80
CA PHE A 70 -2.21 2.03 4.64
C PHE A 70 -1.31 0.78 4.73
N PRO A 71 -1.47 -0.07 5.76
CA PRO A 71 -0.65 -1.27 5.91
C PRO A 71 -0.79 -2.25 4.74
N GLU A 72 -1.97 -2.29 4.09
CA GLU A 72 -2.27 -3.20 2.98
C GLU A 72 -1.38 -2.94 1.76
N LEU A 73 -0.91 -1.70 1.56
CA LEU A 73 -0.01 -1.38 0.46
C LEU A 73 1.39 -1.99 0.63
N ILE A 74 1.73 -2.46 1.82
CA ILE A 74 3.07 -2.94 2.17
C ILE A 74 3.02 -4.42 2.52
N GLU A 75 2.03 -4.84 3.28
CA GLU A 75 1.91 -6.21 3.80
C GLU A 75 1.23 -7.15 2.81
N ASP A 76 0.24 -6.66 2.06
CA ASP A 76 -0.55 -7.48 1.15
C ASP A 76 -0.99 -6.70 -0.09
N PHE A 77 0.00 -6.32 -0.89
CA PHE A 77 -0.21 -5.64 -2.16
C PHE A 77 -1.07 -6.46 -3.14
N SER A 78 -1.13 -7.79 -2.95
CA SER A 78 -1.83 -8.74 -3.82
C SER A 78 -3.33 -8.73 -3.63
N SER A 79 -3.84 -8.52 -2.41
CA SER A 79 -5.28 -8.52 -2.13
C SER A 79 -6.02 -7.26 -2.58
N ILE A 80 -5.30 -6.18 -2.87
CA ILE A 80 -5.89 -4.94 -3.38
C ILE A 80 -6.36 -5.17 -4.83
N LYS A 81 -7.67 -5.03 -5.07
CA LYS A 81 -8.28 -5.17 -6.40
C LYS A 81 -7.65 -4.21 -7.41
N GLU A 82 -7.22 -4.74 -8.55
CA GLU A 82 -6.55 -3.95 -9.59
C GLU A 82 -7.53 -3.10 -10.42
N GLU A 83 -8.72 -3.65 -10.68
CA GLU A 83 -9.75 -3.02 -11.48
C GLU A 83 -10.95 -2.67 -10.60
N ILE A 84 -10.88 -1.48 -9.99
CA ILE A 84 -12.04 -0.82 -9.39
C ILE A 84 -12.44 0.32 -10.32
N ASP A 85 -13.72 0.36 -10.68
CA ASP A 85 -14.30 1.52 -11.34
C ASP A 85 -14.48 2.64 -10.31
N ILE A 86 -13.46 3.49 -10.22
CA ILE A 86 -13.40 4.63 -9.30
C ILE A 86 -14.58 5.58 -9.54
N GLU A 87 -14.99 5.78 -10.80
CA GLU A 87 -16.06 6.70 -11.15
C GLU A 87 -17.42 6.15 -10.69
N LYS A 88 -17.65 4.85 -10.88
CA LYS A 88 -18.84 4.17 -10.34
C LYS A 88 -18.90 4.28 -8.81
N ASN A 89 -17.80 4.03 -8.11
CA ASN A 89 -17.76 4.13 -6.66
C ASN A 89 -18.00 5.57 -6.18
N ARG A 90 -17.44 6.58 -6.86
CA ARG A 90 -17.69 8.00 -6.56
C ARG A 90 -19.15 8.39 -6.76
N LYS A 91 -19.80 7.91 -7.83
CA LYS A 91 -21.24 8.10 -8.06
C LYS A 91 -22.07 7.48 -6.94
N GLU A 92 -21.70 6.27 -6.50
CA GLU A 92 -22.38 5.60 -5.40
C GLU A 92 -22.19 6.34 -4.06
N ILE A 93 -20.97 6.78 -3.75
CA ILE A 93 -20.70 7.62 -2.57
C ILE A 93 -21.55 8.90 -2.59
N LYS A 94 -21.69 9.55 -3.76
CA LYS A 94 -22.55 10.73 -3.90
C LYS A 94 -24.02 10.39 -3.64
N ARG A 95 -24.51 9.26 -4.15
CA ARG A 95 -25.87 8.77 -3.91
C ARG A 95 -26.12 8.51 -2.42
N LEU A 96 -25.19 7.84 -1.75
CA LEU A 96 -25.28 7.54 -0.31
C LEU A 96 -25.24 8.82 0.54
N ASN A 97 -24.42 9.80 0.19
CA ASN A 97 -24.40 11.10 0.86
C ASN A 97 -25.73 11.85 0.70
N ASN A 98 -26.33 11.83 -0.48
CA ASN A 98 -27.66 12.42 -0.69
C ASN A 98 -28.71 11.74 0.18
N LYS A 99 -28.66 10.41 0.31
CA LYS A 99 -29.55 9.64 1.20
C LYS A 99 -29.37 10.03 2.68
N ILE A 100 -28.14 10.29 3.13
CA ILE A 100 -27.88 10.83 4.47
C ILE A 100 -28.53 12.21 4.64
N LEU A 101 -28.42 13.08 3.63
CA LEU A 101 -29.05 14.41 3.66
C LEU A 101 -30.57 14.30 3.76
N GLU A 102 -31.20 13.39 3.00
CA GLU A 102 -32.64 13.12 3.07
C GLU A 102 -33.07 12.66 4.47
N PHE A 103 -32.33 11.74 5.09
CA PHE A 103 -32.64 11.29 6.44
C PHE A 103 -32.47 12.39 7.50
N LYS A 104 -31.49 13.27 7.31
CA LYS A 104 -31.28 14.46 8.16
C LYS A 104 -32.33 15.55 7.92
N SER A 105 -32.77 15.78 6.69
CA SER A 105 -33.82 16.77 6.42
C SER A 105 -35.17 16.30 6.95
N ASN A 106 -35.40 14.98 6.94
CA ASN A 106 -36.59 14.38 7.53
C ASN A 106 -36.52 14.31 9.08
N SER A 107 -35.38 14.69 9.70
CA SER A 107 -35.18 14.62 11.15
C SER A 107 -35.84 15.73 11.97
N ASN A 108 -37.10 16.03 11.65
CA ASN A 108 -38.06 16.66 12.54
C ASN A 108 -38.71 15.62 13.50
N TYR A 109 -37.94 14.64 13.96
CA TYR A 109 -38.46 13.53 14.76
C TYR A 109 -38.68 13.99 16.19
N LYS A 110 -39.90 14.47 16.48
CA LYS A 110 -40.40 14.70 17.86
C LYS A 110 -40.41 13.41 18.71
N LEU A 111 -40.22 12.25 18.09
CA LEU A 111 -40.20 10.92 18.70
C LEU A 111 -38.77 10.37 18.76
N ARG A 112 -38.31 10.10 19.99
CA ARG A 112 -36.95 9.60 20.29
C ARG A 112 -36.59 8.31 19.51
N GLN A 113 -37.51 7.35 19.42
CA GLN A 113 -37.31 6.08 18.74
C GLN A 113 -37.01 6.26 17.23
N ALA A 114 -37.71 7.19 16.58
CA ALA A 114 -37.43 7.50 15.18
C ALA A 114 -36.04 8.12 15.02
N SER A 115 -35.66 9.05 15.90
CA SER A 115 -34.32 9.65 15.88
C SER A 115 -33.21 8.60 16.07
N GLU A 116 -33.40 7.63 16.96
CA GLU A 116 -32.46 6.53 17.20
C GLU A 116 -32.32 5.65 15.94
N TYR A 117 -33.44 5.24 15.35
CA TYR A 117 -33.44 4.47 14.10
C TYR A 117 -32.68 5.17 12.96
N TYR A 118 -32.97 6.46 12.68
CA TYR A 118 -32.28 7.17 11.60
C TYR A 118 -30.80 7.41 11.89
N SER A 119 -30.43 7.55 13.17
CA SER A 119 -29.01 7.63 13.57
C SER A 119 -28.26 6.34 13.23
N GLU A 120 -28.86 5.18 13.50
CA GLU A 120 -28.28 3.88 13.15
C GLU A 120 -28.14 3.72 11.64
N VAL A 121 -29.19 4.02 10.87
CA VAL A 121 -29.16 3.94 9.39
C VAL A 121 -28.11 4.88 8.80
N ILE A 122 -27.99 6.11 9.29
CA ILE A 122 -26.94 7.04 8.85
C ILE A 122 -25.55 6.48 9.18
N SER A 123 -25.39 5.82 10.33
CA SER A 123 -24.11 5.24 10.74
C SER A 123 -23.72 4.05 9.87
N GLU A 124 -24.67 3.22 9.44
CA GLU A 124 -24.48 2.17 8.44
C GLU A 124 -24.04 2.74 7.09
N ILE A 125 -24.77 3.73 6.58
CA ILE A 125 -24.43 4.35 5.29
C ILE A 125 -23.04 4.99 5.32
N LYS A 126 -22.65 5.62 6.44
CA LYS A 126 -21.29 6.15 6.60
C LYS A 126 -20.22 5.05 6.53
N ARG A 127 -20.46 3.89 7.15
CA ARG A 127 -19.53 2.74 7.07
C ARG A 127 -19.35 2.27 5.62
N ASP A 128 -20.44 2.21 4.86
CA ASP A 128 -20.39 1.85 3.43
C ASP A 128 -19.63 2.89 2.60
N ILE A 129 -19.86 4.18 2.85
CA ILE A 129 -19.11 5.28 2.22
C ILE A 129 -17.62 5.16 2.54
N ASP A 130 -17.26 4.92 3.80
CA ASP A 130 -15.87 4.80 4.21
C ASP A 130 -15.20 3.60 3.54
N LYS A 131 -15.89 2.47 3.42
CA LYS A 131 -15.41 1.29 2.68
C LYS A 131 -15.15 1.61 1.21
N LEU A 132 -16.11 2.24 0.52
CA LEU A 132 -15.97 2.61 -0.89
C LEU A 132 -14.83 3.61 -1.11
N ASN A 133 -14.70 4.61 -0.22
CA ASN A 133 -13.59 5.56 -0.26
C ASN A 133 -12.24 4.85 -0.06
N ARG A 134 -12.17 3.93 0.91
CA ARG A 134 -10.96 3.15 1.20
C ARG A 134 -10.53 2.33 -0.02
N GLU A 135 -11.48 1.66 -0.67
CA GLU A 135 -11.25 0.88 -1.90
C GLU A 135 -10.73 1.76 -3.04
N CYS A 136 -11.33 2.94 -3.26
CA CYS A 136 -10.86 3.88 -4.28
C CYS A 136 -9.43 4.34 -4.01
N THR A 137 -9.14 4.74 -2.77
CA THR A 137 -7.82 5.19 -2.35
C THR A 137 -6.76 4.11 -2.53
N LEU A 138 -7.04 2.87 -2.12
CA LEU A 138 -6.11 1.75 -2.32
C LEU A 138 -5.84 1.48 -3.79
N SER A 139 -6.86 1.54 -4.63
CA SER A 139 -6.70 1.32 -6.08
C SER A 139 -5.81 2.38 -6.71
N ILE A 140 -6.02 3.66 -6.36
CA ILE A 140 -5.18 4.77 -6.82
C ILE A 140 -3.73 4.56 -6.35
N LEU A 141 -3.53 4.39 -5.04
CA LEU A 141 -2.19 4.24 -4.46
C LEU A 141 -1.44 3.00 -4.96
N LYS A 142 -2.16 1.90 -5.24
CA LYS A 142 -1.56 0.72 -5.87
C LYS A 142 -1.01 1.03 -7.25
N LYS A 143 -1.73 1.80 -8.08
CA LYS A 143 -1.23 2.25 -9.38
C LYS A 143 -0.03 3.17 -9.21
N THR A 144 -0.12 4.12 -8.29
CA THR A 144 0.97 5.05 -7.95
C THR A 144 2.26 4.32 -7.59
N LEU A 145 2.19 3.23 -6.82
CA LEU A 145 3.36 2.46 -6.40
C LEU A 145 3.91 1.53 -7.50
N LYS A 146 3.11 1.18 -8.52
CA LYS A 146 3.57 0.39 -9.67
C LYS A 146 4.44 1.21 -10.62
N GLU A 147 4.20 2.52 -10.72
CA GLU A 147 4.92 3.40 -11.64
C GLU A 147 6.17 4.01 -10.96
N PRO A 148 7.39 3.62 -11.36
CA PRO A 148 8.60 4.12 -10.73
C PRO A 148 8.85 5.59 -11.13
N GLY A 149 9.10 6.44 -10.14
CA GLY A 149 9.70 7.76 -10.33
C GLY A 149 8.92 8.92 -9.74
N ALA A 150 7.61 8.98 -9.98
CA ALA A 150 6.74 10.02 -9.43
C ALA A 150 5.51 9.40 -8.75
N LEU A 151 5.21 9.86 -7.55
CA LEU A 151 4.01 9.44 -6.84
C LEU A 151 2.84 10.30 -7.33
N ASP A 152 1.98 9.71 -8.15
CA ASP A 152 0.71 10.32 -8.52
C ASP A 152 -0.30 10.25 -7.36
N LEU A 153 -0.62 11.41 -6.81
CA LEU A 153 -1.61 11.59 -5.74
C LEU A 153 -2.89 12.24 -6.25
N HIS A 154 -3.02 12.41 -7.57
CA HIS A 154 -4.20 13.01 -8.18
C HIS A 154 -5.46 12.19 -7.88
N GLY A 155 -6.54 12.91 -7.56
CA GLY A 155 -7.83 12.29 -7.25
C GLY A 155 -7.95 11.70 -5.84
N LEU A 156 -6.91 11.80 -5.00
CA LEU A 156 -6.99 11.50 -3.58
C LEU A 156 -7.55 12.69 -2.79
N TYR A 157 -8.28 12.40 -1.72
CA TYR A 157 -8.57 13.41 -0.72
C TYR A 157 -7.28 13.82 -0.01
N THR A 158 -7.18 15.12 0.33
CA THR A 158 -6.00 15.69 0.99
C THR A 158 -5.56 14.91 2.23
N LYS A 159 -6.52 14.51 3.08
CA LYS A 159 -6.24 13.72 4.28
C LYS A 159 -5.56 12.38 3.97
N ASP A 160 -6.00 11.71 2.90
CA ASP A 160 -5.55 10.36 2.56
C ASP A 160 -4.18 10.43 1.87
N ALA A 161 -3.97 11.43 1.00
CA ALA A 161 -2.67 11.71 0.41
C ALA A 161 -1.61 12.03 1.49
N LEU A 162 -1.92 12.87 2.48
CA LEU A 162 -1.00 13.19 3.57
C LEU A 162 -0.66 11.97 4.43
N ARG A 163 -1.66 11.14 4.76
CA ARG A 163 -1.46 9.89 5.50
C ARG A 163 -0.58 8.92 4.74
N PHE A 164 -0.82 8.75 3.45
CA PHE A 164 -0.02 7.90 2.59
C PHE A 164 1.43 8.39 2.52
N ILE A 165 1.64 9.69 2.33
CA ILE A 165 2.99 10.26 2.29
C ILE A 165 3.71 10.08 3.63
N ASP A 166 3.02 10.24 4.76
CA ASP A 166 3.63 9.98 6.06
C ASP A 166 4.08 8.52 6.21
N ASP A 167 3.23 7.57 5.84
CA ASP A 167 3.57 6.13 5.81
C ASP A 167 4.77 5.87 4.87
N TYR A 168 4.73 6.43 3.66
CA TYR A 168 5.76 6.26 2.63
C TYR A 168 7.13 6.77 3.10
N LEU A 169 7.16 7.97 3.72
CA LEU A 169 8.38 8.54 4.27
C LEU A 169 8.96 7.72 5.42
N ARG A 170 8.11 7.15 6.28
CA ARG A 170 8.53 6.29 7.40
C ARG A 170 9.19 5.00 6.91
N ILE A 171 8.73 4.46 5.78
CA ILE A 171 9.16 3.14 5.29
C ILE A 171 10.37 3.25 4.38
N TYR A 172 10.31 4.13 3.38
CA TYR A 172 11.30 4.17 2.31
C TYR A 172 12.40 5.22 2.54
N GLU A 173 12.18 6.18 3.45
CA GLU A 173 13.08 7.31 3.72
C GLU A 173 13.76 7.91 2.46
N PRO A 174 13.00 8.22 1.39
CA PRO A 174 13.56 8.71 0.14
C PRO A 174 14.30 10.04 0.33
N LYS A 175 15.43 10.20 -0.37
CA LYS A 175 16.15 11.49 -0.42
C LYS A 175 15.45 12.51 -1.31
N VAL A 176 14.82 12.05 -2.38
CA VAL A 176 14.10 12.87 -3.35
C VAL A 176 12.77 12.20 -3.66
N LEU A 177 11.68 12.97 -3.65
CA LEU A 177 10.38 12.54 -4.12
C LEU A 177 9.89 13.49 -5.21
N LYS A 178 9.21 12.93 -6.20
CA LYS A 178 8.42 13.69 -7.16
C LYS A 178 6.95 13.35 -6.92
N LEU A 179 6.11 14.34 -6.73
CA LEU A 179 4.70 14.17 -6.39
C LEU A 179 3.85 14.85 -7.45
N ILE A 180 2.98 14.11 -8.11
CA ILE A 180 2.00 14.66 -9.05
C ILE A 180 0.73 14.96 -8.24
N THR A 181 0.32 16.22 -8.21
CA THR A 181 -0.83 16.66 -7.39
C THR A 181 -2.06 16.99 -8.22
N GLY A 182 -1.97 16.96 -9.56
CA GLY A 182 -2.98 17.42 -10.51
C GLY A 182 -2.66 18.79 -11.12
N SER A 183 -3.59 19.34 -11.91
CA SER A 183 -3.45 20.67 -12.51
C SER A 183 -3.58 21.79 -11.46
N GLU A 184 -3.00 22.96 -11.71
CA GLU A 184 -3.02 24.11 -10.78
C GLU A 184 -4.45 24.51 -10.35
N GLU A 185 -5.42 24.39 -11.26
CA GLU A 185 -6.82 24.75 -11.01
C GLU A 185 -7.60 23.68 -10.22
N SER A 186 -7.21 22.41 -10.33
CA SER A 186 -7.91 21.27 -9.72
C SER A 186 -7.41 20.91 -8.31
N SER A 187 -6.24 21.41 -7.92
CA SER A 187 -5.50 20.92 -6.74
C SER A 187 -5.38 21.96 -5.62
N LEU A 188 -6.37 22.85 -5.55
CA LEU A 188 -6.41 24.02 -4.66
C LEU A 188 -6.19 23.69 -3.18
N SER A 189 -6.60 22.49 -2.72
CA SER A 189 -6.45 22.09 -1.31
C SER A 189 -5.28 21.11 -1.07
N LEU A 190 -5.04 20.16 -1.98
CA LEU A 190 -4.02 19.13 -1.79
C LEU A 190 -2.61 19.72 -1.82
N ARG A 191 -2.33 20.57 -2.81
CA ARG A 191 -0.99 21.10 -3.06
C ARG A 191 -0.49 21.98 -1.90
N PRO A 192 -1.25 22.97 -1.40
CA PRO A 192 -0.79 23.77 -0.26
C PRO A 192 -0.60 22.93 1.01
N SER A 193 -1.45 21.92 1.23
CA SER A 193 -1.32 21.02 2.37
C SER A 193 -0.06 20.17 2.32
N LEU A 194 0.32 19.65 1.15
CA LEU A 194 1.57 18.92 0.98
C LEU A 194 2.79 19.82 1.21
N ILE A 195 2.80 21.02 0.63
CA ILE A 195 3.89 21.98 0.84
C ILE A 195 4.06 22.29 2.33
N LYS A 196 2.96 22.57 3.03
CA LYS A 196 2.97 22.81 4.48
C LYS A 196 3.54 21.61 5.25
N PHE A 197 3.03 20.41 4.97
CA PHE A 197 3.46 19.17 5.61
C PHE A 197 4.97 18.91 5.46
N PHE A 198 5.51 19.09 4.25
CA PHE A 198 6.94 18.87 4.00
C PHE A 198 7.83 19.93 4.64
N LYS A 199 7.40 21.20 4.65
CA LYS A 199 8.10 22.27 5.36
C LYS A 199 8.19 21.99 6.87
N GLU A 200 7.09 21.54 7.49
CA GLU A 200 7.07 21.16 8.91
C GLU A 200 8.04 20.00 9.22
N LYS A 201 8.23 19.08 8.27
CA LYS A 201 9.18 17.97 8.37
C LYS A 201 10.60 18.32 7.93
N LYS A 202 10.91 19.60 7.66
CA LYS A 202 12.22 20.10 7.22
C LYS A 202 12.70 19.54 5.89
N TYR A 203 11.78 19.28 4.96
CA TYR A 203 12.12 19.00 3.57
C TYR A 203 12.10 20.31 2.77
N THR A 204 12.97 20.38 1.76
CA THR A 204 12.89 21.44 0.75
C THR A 204 11.87 21.04 -0.31
N VAL A 205 11.05 22.00 -0.73
CA VAL A 205 9.99 21.76 -1.73
C VAL A 205 10.19 22.75 -2.87
N GLN A 206 10.32 22.21 -4.08
CA GLN A 206 10.36 22.95 -5.34
C GLN A 206 9.04 22.71 -6.08
N ASP A 207 8.41 23.79 -6.48
CA ASP A 207 7.16 23.79 -7.23
C ASP A 207 7.47 23.82 -8.73
N GLU A 208 7.15 22.74 -9.44
CA GLU A 208 7.39 22.57 -10.89
C GLU A 208 6.06 22.38 -11.63
N GLY A 209 5.08 23.27 -11.43
CA GLY A 209 3.80 23.24 -12.17
C GLY A 209 2.90 22.08 -11.72
N PRO A 210 2.60 21.04 -12.50
CA PRO A 210 1.78 19.91 -12.01
C PRO A 210 2.49 19.02 -10.97
N CYS A 211 3.81 19.19 -10.82
CA CYS A 211 4.67 18.37 -9.98
C CYS A 211 5.24 19.16 -8.79
N LEU A 212 5.37 18.50 -7.64
CA LEU A 212 6.17 18.96 -6.50
C LEU A 212 7.41 18.08 -6.38
N VAL A 213 8.58 18.69 -6.41
CA VAL A 213 9.85 18.00 -6.15
C VAL A 213 10.28 18.29 -4.72
N VAL A 214 10.37 17.24 -3.92
CA VAL A 214 10.68 17.32 -2.50
C VAL A 214 12.03 16.69 -2.24
N ARG A 215 12.91 17.35 -1.48
CA ARG A 215 14.24 16.84 -1.14
C ARG A 215 14.48 16.89 0.35
N LYS A 216 15.02 15.80 0.88
CA LYS A 216 15.55 15.72 2.24
C LYS A 216 16.95 16.30 2.23
N GLU A 217 17.20 17.29 3.09
CA GLU A 217 18.56 17.82 3.32
C GLU A 217 19.49 16.74 3.91
#